data_AF-A0A661UX06-F1
#
_entry.id   AF-A0A661UX06-F1
#
_cell.length_a   1.000
_cell.length_b   1.000
_cell.length_c   1.000
_cell.angle_alpha   90.00
_cell.angle_beta   90.00
_cell.angle_gamma   90.00
#
_symmetry.space_group_name_H-M   'P 1'
#
loop_
_entity.id
_entity.type
_entity.pdbx_description
1 polymer ?
#
loop_
_entity_poly.entity_id
_entity_poly.type
_entity_poly.pdbx_seq_one_letter_code
_entity_poly.pdbx_strand_id
1 'polypeptide(L)' 'GKALVEKGMTGKDGEVPVNPSGGALGADPICATGLVRIIEAAKQIRGEANGYQIPADRALAHGQFGICAQKNIVFILGGE' A
#
# COMPACT_ATOMS: atom_id res chain seq x y z
N GLY A 1 -0.91 10.71 -11.26
CA GLY A 1 0.21 10.86 -10.32
C GLY A 1 0.18 12.24 -9.66
N LYS A 2 0.88 13.22 -10.24
CA LYS A 2 1.06 14.59 -9.69
C LYS A 2 -0.19 15.21 -9.06
N ALA A 3 -1.30 15.30 -9.80
CA ALA A 3 -2.52 15.95 -9.33
C ALA A 3 -3.13 15.29 -8.07
N LEU A 4 -2.98 13.98 -7.88
CA LEU A 4 -3.47 13.28 -6.69
C LEU A 4 -2.62 13.63 -5.45
N VAL A 5 -1.30 13.72 -5.66
CA VAL A 5 -0.34 14.09 -4.61
C VAL A 5 -0.53 15.55 -4.20
N GLU A 6 -0.65 16.46 -5.17
CA GLU A 6 -0.85 17.90 -4.90
C GLU A 6 -2.18 18.18 -4.18
N LYS A 7 -3.20 17.36 -4.41
CA LYS A 7 -4.48 17.43 -3.70
C LYS A 7 -4.46 16.71 -2.34
N GLY A 8 -3.34 16.10 -1.95
CA GLY A 8 -3.21 15.34 -0.69
C GLY A 8 -3.98 14.02 -0.65
N MET A 9 -4.58 13.58 -1.76
CA MET A 9 -5.48 12.41 -1.79
C MET A 9 -4.78 11.11 -1.41
N THR A 10 -3.45 11.02 -1.61
CA THR A 10 -2.66 9.82 -1.32
C THR A 10 -1.99 9.84 0.05
N GLY A 11 -2.17 10.92 0.83
CA GLY A 11 -1.65 11.01 2.20
C GLY A 11 -2.37 10.09 3.17
N LYS A 12 -1.85 9.97 4.41
CA LYS A 12 -2.44 9.12 5.47
C LYS A 12 -3.93 9.40 5.67
N ASP A 13 -4.30 10.68 5.73
CA ASP A 13 -5.68 11.14 5.95
C ASP A 13 -6.39 11.52 4.64
N GLY A 14 -5.81 11.12 3.49
CA GLY A 14 -6.38 11.36 2.17
C GLY A 14 -7.49 10.37 1.81
N GLU A 15 -8.19 10.64 0.71
CA GLU A 15 -9.30 9.79 0.22
C GLU A 15 -8.83 8.38 -0.17
N VAL A 16 -7.60 8.25 -0.69
CA VAL A 16 -7.03 6.96 -1.10
C VAL A 16 -5.60 6.86 -0.57
N PRO A 17 -5.40 6.55 0.72
CA PRO A 17 -4.06 6.50 1.32
C PRO A 17 -3.16 5.49 0.60
N VAL A 18 -1.95 5.91 0.20
CA VAL A 18 -0.98 5.07 -0.53
C VAL A 18 0.26 4.85 0.32
N ASN A 19 0.60 3.58 0.54
CA ASN A 19 1.74 3.15 1.38
C ASN A 19 1.81 3.87 2.76
N PRO A 20 0.79 3.76 3.64
CA PRO A 20 0.85 4.34 4.99
C PRO A 20 2.07 3.89 5.81
N SER A 21 2.61 2.71 5.53
CA SER A 21 3.85 2.17 6.10
C SER A 21 5.14 2.87 5.65
N GLY A 22 5.06 3.84 4.73
CA GLY A 22 6.20 4.48 4.07
C GLY A 22 6.64 3.81 2.76
N GLY A 23 6.21 2.55 2.52
CA GLY A 23 6.46 1.82 1.28
C GLY A 23 7.95 1.69 0.93
N ALA A 24 8.24 1.54 -0.37
CA ALA A 24 9.60 1.36 -0.87
C ALA A 24 10.52 2.59 -0.65
N LEU A 25 9.93 3.77 -0.40
CA LEU A 25 10.71 4.97 -0.06
C LEU A 25 11.26 4.90 1.38
N GLY A 26 10.57 4.20 2.28
CA GLY A 26 11.04 3.97 3.65
C GLY A 26 12.03 2.80 3.75
N ALA A 27 11.76 1.70 3.03
CA ALA A 27 12.67 0.57 2.86
C ALA A 27 12.24 -0.27 1.64
N ASP A 28 13.19 -0.68 0.80
CA ASP A 28 12.92 -1.51 -0.39
C ASP A 28 13.61 -2.88 -0.32
N PRO A 29 12.98 -3.87 0.34
CA PRO A 29 13.48 -5.23 0.35
C PRO A 29 13.19 -5.89 -1.00
N ILE A 30 14.14 -5.77 -1.92
CA ILE A 30 14.05 -6.29 -3.29
C ILE A 30 13.48 -7.71 -3.31
N CYS A 31 12.54 -7.95 -4.24
CA CYS A 31 11.73 -9.17 -4.36
C CYS A 31 10.67 -9.40 -3.27
N ALA A 32 10.81 -8.85 -2.06
CA ALA A 32 9.84 -8.98 -0.97
C ALA A 32 8.84 -7.81 -0.89
N THR A 33 9.12 -6.67 -1.51
CA THR A 33 8.30 -5.44 -1.43
C THR A 33 6.80 -5.68 -1.73
N GLY A 34 6.48 -6.55 -2.69
CA GLY A 34 5.10 -6.94 -2.98
C GLY A 34 4.42 -7.71 -1.84
N LEU A 35 5.13 -8.66 -1.23
CA LEU A 35 4.63 -9.43 -0.07
C LEU A 35 4.44 -8.52 1.16
N VAL A 36 5.37 -7.60 1.40
CA VAL A 36 5.27 -6.61 2.48
C VAL A 36 3.99 -5.77 2.33
N ARG A 37 3.62 -5.39 1.10
CA ARG A 37 2.37 -4.65 0.84
C ARG A 37 1.12 -5.49 1.12
N ILE A 38 1.15 -6.80 0.87
CA ILE A 38 0.04 -7.70 1.22
C ILE A 38 -0.12 -7.80 2.74
N ILE A 39 0.99 -7.96 3.46
CA ILE A 39 0.99 -7.98 4.93
C ILE A 39 0.46 -6.65 5.48
N GLU A 40 0.91 -5.53 4.93
CA GLU A 40 0.45 -4.19 5.30
C GLU A 40 -1.05 -4.02 5.05
N ALA A 41 -1.57 -4.43 3.89
CA ALA A 41 -2.99 -4.42 3.59
C ALA A 41 -3.80 -5.24 4.61
N ALA A 42 -3.33 -6.44 4.97
CA ALA A 42 -3.97 -7.27 5.98
C ALA A 42 -3.96 -6.61 7.37
N LYS A 43 -2.84 -6.00 7.77
CA LYS A 43 -2.74 -5.27 9.06
C LYS A 43 -3.71 -4.09 9.11
N GLN A 44 -3.85 -3.34 8.02
CA GLN A 44 -4.79 -2.22 7.96
C GLN A 44 -6.23 -2.71 8.11
N ILE A 45 -6.65 -3.71 7.32
CA ILE A 45 -8.01 -4.28 7.41
C ILE A 45 -8.30 -4.84 8.81
N ARG A 46 -7.32 -5.47 9.45
CA ARG A 46 -7.50 -6.09 10.78
C ARG A 46 -7.39 -5.12 11.96
N GLY A 47 -7.09 -3.85 11.73
CA GLY A 47 -6.89 -2.89 12.82
C GLY A 47 -5.55 -3.05 13.57
N GLU A 48 -4.53 -3.63 12.94
CA GLU A 48 -3.24 -3.99 13.54
C GLU A 48 -2.07 -3.13 13.03
N ALA A 49 -2.36 -2.03 12.34
CA ALA A 49 -1.35 -1.11 11.79
C ALA A 49 -0.84 -0.08 12.82
N ASN A 50 -1.18 -0.22 14.11
CA ASN A 50 -0.66 0.58 15.22
C ASN A 50 -0.75 2.10 14.95
N GLY A 51 0.34 2.86 15.14
CA GLY A 51 0.37 4.33 15.02
C GLY A 51 0.08 4.91 13.63
N TYR A 52 -0.07 4.07 12.61
CA TYR A 52 -0.36 4.47 11.24
C TYR A 52 -1.63 3.80 10.66
N GLN A 53 -2.54 3.40 11.54
CA GLN A 53 -3.84 2.82 11.18
C GLN A 53 -4.68 3.74 10.28
N ILE A 54 -5.25 3.15 9.23
CA ILE A 54 -6.25 3.72 8.33
C ILE A 54 -7.57 2.96 8.53
N PRO A 55 -8.72 3.63 8.65
CA PRO A 55 -10.03 2.98 8.59
C PRO A 55 -10.26 2.45 7.17
N ALA A 56 -10.21 1.13 6.97
CA ALA A 56 -10.42 0.53 5.66
C ALA A 56 -10.92 -0.91 5.76
N ASP A 57 -12.03 -1.22 5.09
CA ASP A 57 -12.55 -2.59 4.97
C ASP A 57 -12.00 -3.31 3.73
N ARG A 58 -11.33 -2.57 2.83
CA ARG A 58 -10.69 -3.13 1.63
C ARG A 58 -9.36 -2.44 1.35
N ALA A 59 -8.42 -3.20 0.82
CA ALA A 59 -7.10 -2.69 0.46
C ALA A 59 -6.56 -3.36 -0.81
N LEU A 60 -5.75 -2.62 -1.57
CA LEU A 60 -5.04 -3.12 -2.75
C LEU A 60 -3.55 -3.19 -2.47
N ALA A 61 -2.94 -4.33 -2.77
CA ALA A 61 -1.49 -4.52 -2.73
C ALA A 61 -0.98 -4.81 -4.13
N HIS A 62 -0.01 -4.01 -4.60
CA HIS A 62 0.65 -4.18 -5.90
C HIS A 62 2.15 -4.43 -5.72
N GLY A 63 2.63 -5.51 -6.32
CA GLY A 63 4.05 -5.83 -6.44
C GLY A 63 4.49 -5.75 -7.90
N GLN A 64 5.68 -5.19 -8.12
CA GLN A 64 6.28 -5.03 -9.44
C GLN A 64 7.72 -5.54 -9.43
N PHE A 65 8.14 -6.20 -10.51
CA PHE A 65 9.54 -6.51 -10.76
C PHE A 65 9.91 -6.37 -12.24
N GLY A 66 11.16 -5.97 -12.52
CA GLY A 66 11.71 -5.80 -13.87
C GLY A 66 11.54 -4.40 -14.45
N ILE A 67 12.27 -4.15 -15.55
CA ILE A 67 12.26 -2.87 -16.28
C ILE A 67 10.86 -2.62 -16.83
N CYS A 68 10.33 -1.41 -16.66
CA CYS A 68 8.98 -1.04 -17.10
C CYS A 68 7.88 -1.99 -16.61
N ALA A 69 8.00 -2.50 -15.37
CA ALA A 69 6.98 -3.34 -14.76
C ALA A 69 6.66 -4.62 -15.56
N GLN A 70 7.67 -5.31 -16.12
CA GLN A 70 7.48 -6.57 -16.86
C GLN A 70 6.71 -7.64 -16.08
N LYS A 71 6.82 -7.66 -14.75
CA LYS A 71 6.10 -8.58 -13.86
C LYS A 71 5.29 -7.78 -12.87
N ASN A 72 4.00 -8.07 -12.77
CA ASN A 72 3.07 -7.44 -11.84
C ASN A 72 2.25 -8.50 -11.12
N ILE A 73 1.98 -8.25 -9.84
CA ILE A 73 0.98 -8.97 -9.05
C ILE A 73 0.08 -7.94 -8.38
N VAL A 74 -1.23 -8.16 -8.44
CA VAL A 74 -2.22 -7.27 -7.80
C VAL A 74 -3.13 -8.14 -6.94
N PHE A 75 -3.27 -7.78 -5.68
CA PHE A 75 -4.18 -8.42 -4.73
C PHE A 75 -5.16 -7.38 -4.20
N ILE A 76 -6.43 -7.76 -4.13
CA ILE A 76 -7.46 -7.00 -3.43
C ILE A 76 -7.85 -7.84 -2.21
N LEU A 77 -7.69 -7.26 -1.03
CA LEU A 77 -8.08 -7.86 0.24
C LEU A 77 -9.32 -7.14 0.75
N GLY A 78 -10.21 -7.87 1.43
CA GLY A 78 -11.37 -7.31 2.13
C GLY A 78 -11.50 -7.93 3.51
N GLY A 79 -11.97 -7.14 4.47
CA GLY A 79 -12.51 -7.62 5.73
C GLY A 79 -13.91 -8.19 5.54
N GLU A 80 -14.33 -9.06 6.47
CA GLU A 80 -15.72 -9.53 6.58
C GLU A 80 -16.61 -8.50 7.29
#